data_AF-A0A7Y5IZ16-F1
#
_entry.id   AF-A0A7Y5IZ16-F1
#
_cell.length_a   1.000
_cell.length_b   1.000
_cell.length_c   1.000
_cell.angle_alpha   90.00
_cell.angle_beta   90.00
_cell.angle_gamma   90.00
#
_symmetry.space_group_name_H-M   'P 1'
#
loop_
_entity.id
_entity.type
_entity.pdbx_description
1 polymer ?
#
loop_
_entity_poly.entity_id
_entity_poly.type
_entity_poly.pdbx_seq_one_letter_code
_entity_poly.pdbx_strand_id
1 'polypeptide(L)'
;MSCQYFRENHSDCCECSQNQIINASENKSKYSLRNPQRREVCKIHLDGCASMETTGKQCDYLFLSCDTNRAFFIELKGCDLLHAIDQLDQSIDRHKQSVEGFAINARVVLSRTQTPDIRSPKYIKFKKKIKDLRGTFEHRNILLEETLP
;
A
#
# COMPACT_ATOMS: atom_id res chain seq x y z
N MET A 1 -7.93 -6.53 13.39
CA MET A 1 -7.47 -7.89 13.03
C MET A 1 -6.08 -7.78 12.42
N SER A 2 -5.27 -8.84 12.48
CA SER A 2 -3.80 -8.75 12.35
C SER A 2 -3.23 -9.47 11.12
N CYS A 3 -1.91 -9.49 11.00
CA CYS A 3 -1.11 -10.26 10.04
C CYS A 3 -1.49 -11.75 10.02
N GLN A 4 -2.00 -12.28 11.13
CA GLN A 4 -2.47 -13.66 11.23
C GLN A 4 -3.68 -13.93 10.33
N TYR A 5 -4.65 -13.00 10.27
CA TYR A 5 -5.83 -13.14 9.42
C TYR A 5 -5.44 -13.31 7.96
N PHE A 6 -4.55 -12.45 7.45
CA PHE A 6 -4.09 -12.52 6.06
C PHE A 6 -3.26 -13.77 5.79
N ARG A 7 -2.45 -14.24 6.75
CA ARG A 7 -1.70 -15.49 6.61
C ARG A 7 -2.60 -16.71 6.48
N GLU A 8 -3.64 -16.79 7.30
CA GLU A 8 -4.50 -17.98 7.38
C GLU A 8 -5.54 -18.03 6.26
N ASN A 9 -6.09 -16.87 5.86
CA ASN A 9 -7.21 -16.82 4.93
C ASN A 9 -6.79 -16.53 3.48
N HIS A 10 -5.57 -16.05 3.27
CA HIS A 10 -5.07 -15.58 1.96
C HIS A 10 -3.63 -16.01 1.69
N SER A 11 -3.31 -17.25 2.03
CA SER A 11 -1.96 -17.83 1.87
C SER A 11 -1.49 -17.91 0.41
N ASP A 12 -2.40 -17.82 -0.55
CA ASP A 12 -2.12 -17.76 -1.99
C ASP A 12 -1.52 -16.41 -2.45
N CYS A 13 -1.74 -15.35 -1.68
CA CYS A 13 -1.25 -14.00 -2.02
C CYS A 13 -0.58 -13.24 -0.88
N CYS A 14 -0.34 -13.91 0.26
CA CYS A 14 0.29 -13.35 1.44
C CYS A 14 1.67 -14.00 1.69
N GLU A 15 2.73 -13.21 1.60
CA GLU A 15 4.10 -13.61 1.93
C GLU A 15 4.61 -12.80 3.12
N CYS A 16 4.87 -13.46 4.26
CA CYS A 16 5.44 -12.81 5.43
C CYS A 16 6.91 -13.13 5.59
N SER A 17 7.74 -12.12 5.84
CA SER A 17 9.18 -12.29 6.04
C SER A 17 9.76 -11.27 7.01
N GLN A 18 10.97 -11.53 7.48
CA GLN A 18 11.79 -10.62 8.29
C GLN A 18 12.97 -10.06 7.48
N ASN A 19 12.82 -10.05 6.14
CA ASN A 19 13.87 -9.61 5.23
C ASN A 19 14.24 -8.15 5.48
N GLN A 20 15.51 -7.81 5.32
CA GLN A 20 16.00 -6.43 5.49
C GLN A 20 15.45 -5.46 4.46
N ILE A 21 15.01 -5.99 3.30
CA ILE A 21 14.35 -5.22 2.24
C ILE A 21 13.19 -6.06 1.72
N ILE A 22 11.98 -5.51 1.75
CA ILE A 22 10.79 -6.10 1.11
C ILE A 22 10.41 -5.24 -0.09
N ASN A 23 10.27 -5.85 -1.26
CA ASN A 23 10.01 -5.14 -2.51
C ASN A 23 8.63 -5.48 -3.09
N ALA A 24 7.99 -4.48 -3.69
CA ALA A 24 6.90 -4.65 -4.65
C ALA A 24 7.32 -3.99 -5.95
N SER A 25 7.10 -4.66 -7.08
CA SER A 25 7.50 -4.16 -8.39
C SER A 25 6.52 -4.60 -9.45
N GLU A 26 6.21 -3.68 -10.35
CA GLU A 26 5.43 -3.94 -11.55
C GLU A 26 6.01 -3.11 -12.68
N ASN A 27 6.29 -3.74 -13.82
CA ASN A 27 6.94 -3.10 -14.97
C ASN A 27 8.25 -2.38 -14.55
N LYS A 28 8.25 -1.04 -14.61
CA LYS A 28 9.39 -0.19 -14.23
C LYS A 28 9.24 0.46 -12.84
N SER A 29 8.08 0.32 -12.21
CA SER A 29 7.77 0.91 -10.91
C SER A 29 8.18 -0.04 -9.80
N LYS A 30 8.86 0.49 -8.78
CA LYS A 30 9.33 -0.26 -7.62
C LYS A 30 9.06 0.49 -6.32
N TYR A 31 8.50 -0.22 -5.36
CA TYR A 31 8.42 0.17 -3.96
C TYR A 31 9.36 -0.72 -3.14
N SER A 32 10.17 -0.12 -2.26
CA SER A 32 11.11 -0.85 -1.39
C SER A 32 10.97 -0.40 0.06
N LEU A 33 10.59 -1.32 0.94
CA LEU A 33 10.53 -1.11 2.38
C LEU A 33 11.78 -1.69 3.04
N ARG A 34 12.63 -0.83 3.58
CA ARG A 34 13.78 -1.22 4.40
C ARG A 34 13.31 -1.57 5.81
N ASN A 35 13.70 -2.74 6.28
CA ASN A 35 13.31 -3.28 7.58
C ASN A 35 14.59 -3.62 8.38
N PRO A 36 15.32 -2.60 8.86
CA PRO A 36 16.60 -2.79 9.53
C PRO A 36 16.46 -3.61 10.82
N GLN A 37 15.30 -3.52 11.48
CA GLN A 37 15.01 -4.25 12.71
C GLN A 37 14.51 -5.68 12.48
N ARG A 38 14.42 -6.15 11.21
CA ARG A 38 13.97 -7.50 10.86
C ARG A 38 12.61 -7.86 11.50
N ARG A 39 11.72 -6.89 11.59
CA ARG A 39 10.35 -7.11 12.06
C ARG A 39 9.56 -7.96 11.07
N GLU A 40 8.56 -8.68 11.53
CA GLU A 40 7.71 -9.43 10.60
C GLU A 40 6.90 -8.44 9.73
N VAL A 41 7.03 -8.57 8.41
CA VAL A 41 6.23 -7.82 7.44
C VAL A 41 5.55 -8.81 6.52
N CYS A 42 4.22 -8.72 6.45
CA CYS A 42 3.41 -9.45 5.49
C CYS A 42 3.20 -8.58 4.26
N LYS A 43 3.63 -9.08 3.10
CA LYS A 43 3.36 -8.53 1.78
C LYS A 43 2.18 -9.27 1.20
N ILE A 44 1.10 -8.55 0.93
CA ILE A 44 -0.12 -9.08 0.34
C ILE A 44 -0.26 -8.49 -1.06
N HIS A 45 -0.42 -9.34 -2.07
CA HIS A 45 -0.84 -8.92 -3.41
C HIS A 45 -2.36 -8.86 -3.43
N LEU A 46 -2.94 -7.66 -3.54
CA LEU A 46 -4.39 -7.46 -3.47
C LEU A 46 -5.04 -7.57 -4.85
N ASP A 47 -4.40 -7.03 -5.89
CA ASP A 47 -4.87 -7.19 -7.26
C ASP A 47 -4.52 -8.59 -7.78
N GLY A 48 -5.47 -9.28 -8.39
CA GLY A 48 -5.30 -10.64 -8.90
C GLY A 48 -5.15 -11.76 -7.84
N CYS A 49 -5.40 -11.48 -6.56
CA CYS A 49 -5.49 -12.55 -5.56
C CYS A 49 -6.83 -13.27 -5.64
N ALA A 50 -6.83 -14.57 -5.98
CA ALA A 50 -8.04 -15.35 -6.20
C ALA A 50 -8.92 -15.44 -4.93
N SER A 51 -8.31 -15.52 -3.74
CA SER A 51 -9.05 -15.51 -2.47
C SER A 51 -9.59 -14.13 -2.06
N MET A 52 -9.18 -13.06 -2.75
CA MET A 52 -9.65 -11.69 -2.56
C MET A 52 -10.33 -11.09 -3.80
N GLU A 53 -10.57 -11.92 -4.84
CA GLU A 53 -11.20 -11.52 -6.08
C GLU A 53 -12.61 -11.04 -5.77
N THR A 54 -12.72 -9.72 -5.68
CA THR A 54 -13.95 -9.01 -5.41
C THR A 54 -14.07 -7.96 -6.48
N THR A 55 -15.26 -7.85 -7.05
CA THR A 55 -15.56 -6.85 -8.07
C THR A 55 -15.16 -5.45 -7.59
N GLY A 56 -14.42 -4.71 -8.42
CA GLY A 56 -14.02 -3.33 -8.15
C GLY A 56 -12.51 -3.09 -8.20
N LYS A 57 -12.12 -1.81 -8.10
CA LYS A 57 -10.73 -1.38 -8.23
C LYS A 57 -10.02 -1.55 -6.89
N GLN A 58 -8.87 -2.23 -6.90
CA GLN A 58 -7.96 -2.33 -5.76
C GLN A 58 -6.60 -1.77 -6.13
N CYS A 59 -5.81 -1.42 -5.12
CA CYS A 59 -4.38 -1.23 -5.29
C CYS A 59 -3.63 -2.55 -5.38
N ASP A 60 -2.42 -2.51 -5.91
CA ASP A 60 -1.67 -3.73 -6.22
C ASP A 60 -1.23 -4.47 -4.95
N TYR A 61 -0.71 -3.75 -3.95
CA TYR A 61 -0.15 -4.39 -2.75
C TYR A 61 -0.59 -3.73 -1.43
N LEU A 62 -0.61 -4.55 -0.37
CA LEU A 62 -0.70 -4.12 1.02
C LEU A 62 0.46 -4.73 1.81
N PHE A 63 1.28 -3.89 2.45
CA PHE A 63 2.29 -4.37 3.40
C PHE A 63 1.82 -4.10 4.82
N LEU A 64 1.88 -5.12 5.69
CA LEU A 64 1.49 -5.04 7.09
C LEU A 64 2.69 -5.32 7.99
N SER A 65 2.98 -4.40 8.90
CA SER A 65 3.86 -4.63 10.04
C SER A 65 3.02 -4.56 11.31
N CYS A 66 2.73 -5.73 11.88
CA CYS A 66 1.90 -5.83 13.08
C CYS A 66 2.61 -5.34 14.33
N ASP A 67 3.93 -5.53 14.42
CA ASP A 67 4.75 -5.03 15.53
C ASP A 67 4.67 -3.51 15.67
N THR A 68 4.52 -2.80 14.53
CA THR A 68 4.45 -1.33 14.50
C THR A 68 3.05 -0.77 14.30
N ASN A 69 2.06 -1.65 14.12
CA ASN A 69 0.73 -1.29 13.67
C ASN A 69 0.77 -0.35 12.46
N ARG A 70 1.53 -0.70 11.41
CA ARG A 70 1.60 0.07 10.16
C ARG A 70 1.12 -0.72 8.96
N ALA A 71 0.25 -0.10 8.19
CA ALA A 71 -0.23 -0.62 6.92
C ALA A 71 0.25 0.29 5.80
N PHE A 72 0.79 -0.28 4.73
CA PHE A 72 1.22 0.44 3.53
C PHE A 72 0.43 -0.07 2.34
N PHE A 73 -0.53 0.73 1.88
CA PHE A 73 -1.27 0.49 0.64
C PHE A 73 -0.47 1.08 -0.51
N ILE A 74 -0.14 0.26 -1.51
CA ILE A 74 0.84 0.56 -2.54
C ILE A 74 0.20 0.35 -3.91
N GLU A 75 0.25 1.40 -4.73
CA GLU A 75 -0.14 1.40 -6.13
C GLU A 75 1.08 1.64 -7.02
N LEU A 76 1.31 0.76 -7.99
CA LEU A 76 2.39 0.77 -8.97
C LEU A 76 1.81 1.07 -10.37
N LYS A 77 1.37 2.31 -10.59
CA LYS A 77 0.65 2.69 -11.82
C LYS A 77 1.51 3.29 -12.93
N GLY A 78 0.82 3.47 -14.06
CA GLY A 78 1.19 4.32 -15.19
C GLY A 78 1.44 5.78 -14.83
N CYS A 79 0.75 6.70 -15.49
CA CYS A 79 0.91 8.14 -15.33
C CYS A 79 -0.21 8.84 -14.53
N ASP A 80 -1.29 8.14 -14.17
CA ASP A 80 -2.48 8.75 -13.58
C ASP A 80 -2.50 8.63 -12.04
N LEU A 81 -2.08 9.71 -11.37
CA LEU A 81 -2.11 9.81 -9.91
C LEU A 81 -3.54 9.83 -9.34
N LEU A 82 -4.51 10.44 -10.02
CA LEU A 82 -5.87 10.56 -9.48
C LEU A 82 -6.61 9.23 -9.52
N HIS A 83 -6.36 8.43 -10.55
CA HIS A 83 -6.84 7.07 -10.61
C HIS A 83 -6.19 6.16 -9.56
N ALA A 84 -4.87 6.30 -9.35
CA ALA A 84 -4.16 5.62 -8.27
C ALA A 84 -4.75 5.96 -6.89
N ILE A 85 -5.11 7.22 -6.67
CA ILE A 85 -5.80 7.64 -5.44
C ILE A 85 -7.16 6.93 -5.30
N ASP A 86 -7.93 6.77 -6.38
CA ASP A 86 -9.22 6.07 -6.31
C ASP A 86 -9.08 4.60 -5.92
N GLN A 87 -8.05 3.92 -6.42
CA GLN A 87 -7.75 2.53 -6.05
C GLN A 87 -7.34 2.42 -4.59
N LEU A 88 -6.43 3.28 -4.14
CA LEU A 88 -6.01 3.32 -2.74
C LEU A 88 -7.19 3.62 -1.81
N ASP A 89 -8.03 4.61 -2.15
CA ASP A 89 -9.18 5.00 -1.33
C ASP A 89 -10.19 3.85 -1.17
N GLN A 90 -10.49 3.15 -2.27
CA GLN A 90 -11.36 1.97 -2.27
C GLN A 90 -10.76 0.80 -1.48
N SER A 91 -9.47 0.51 -1.66
CA SER A 91 -8.79 -0.55 -0.91
C SER A 91 -8.75 -0.25 0.59
N ILE A 92 -8.47 0.99 0.99
CA ILE A 92 -8.47 1.39 2.41
C ILE A 92 -9.85 1.20 3.02
N ASP A 93 -10.91 1.63 2.33
CA ASP A 93 -12.28 1.47 2.85
C ASP A 93 -12.73 0.02 2.92
N ARG A 94 -12.32 -0.80 1.94
CA ARG A 94 -12.59 -2.23 1.88
C ARG A 94 -11.91 -2.99 3.02
N HIS A 95 -10.67 -2.67 3.32
CA HIS A 95 -9.86 -3.38 4.31
C HIS A 95 -9.83 -2.71 5.68
N LYS A 96 -10.62 -1.65 5.92
CA LYS A 96 -10.59 -0.84 7.15
C LYS A 96 -10.68 -1.66 8.45
N GLN A 97 -11.48 -2.73 8.47
CA GLN A 97 -11.64 -3.60 9.65
C GLN A 97 -10.40 -4.50 9.84
N SER A 98 -9.80 -4.94 8.74
CA SER A 98 -8.59 -5.77 8.74
C SER A 98 -7.33 -4.99 9.15
N VAL A 99 -7.36 -3.66 9.06
CA VAL A 99 -6.25 -2.78 9.49
C VAL A 99 -6.66 -1.82 10.62
N GLU A 100 -7.71 -2.17 11.37
CA GLU A 100 -8.15 -1.37 12.51
C GLU A 100 -7.02 -1.22 13.54
N GLY A 101 -6.78 0.01 13.99
CA GLY A 101 -5.70 0.33 14.93
C GLY A 101 -4.35 0.63 14.27
N PHE A 102 -4.21 0.40 12.96
CA PHE A 102 -2.98 0.69 12.22
C PHE A 102 -2.89 2.18 11.84
N ALA A 103 -1.66 2.66 11.62
CA ALA A 103 -1.40 3.89 10.87
C ALA A 103 -1.39 3.56 9.36
N ILE A 104 -2.24 4.24 8.60
CA ILE A 104 -2.49 3.93 7.18
C ILE A 104 -1.61 4.79 6.29
N ASN A 105 -0.63 4.18 5.65
CA ASN A 105 0.29 4.83 4.73
C ASN A 105 -0.10 4.50 3.29
N ALA A 106 -0.25 5.51 2.45
CA ALA A 106 -0.61 5.37 1.06
C ALA A 106 0.60 5.73 0.17
N ARG A 107 0.91 4.88 -0.81
CA ARG A 107 2.10 5.00 -1.67
C ARG A 107 1.72 4.82 -3.12
N VAL A 108 2.18 5.74 -3.97
CA VAL A 108 2.02 5.63 -5.43
C VAL A 108 3.40 5.69 -6.09
N VAL A 109 3.72 4.71 -6.92
CA VAL A 109 4.92 4.71 -7.75
C VAL A 109 4.53 4.77 -9.22
N LEU A 110 4.69 5.96 -9.81
CA LEU A 110 4.35 6.23 -11.20
C LEU A 110 5.49 5.77 -12.12
N SER A 111 5.16 5.07 -13.21
CA SER A 111 6.15 4.60 -14.18
C SER A 111 6.60 5.66 -15.19
N ARG A 112 5.96 6.84 -15.20
CA ARG A 112 6.27 7.97 -16.09
C ARG A 112 6.19 9.30 -15.36
N THR A 113 7.01 10.24 -15.79
CA THR A 113 7.03 11.61 -15.28
C THR A 113 5.90 12.42 -15.92
N GLN A 114 4.79 12.60 -15.20
CA GLN A 114 3.85 13.68 -15.43
C GLN A 114 3.78 14.54 -14.18
N THR A 115 3.60 15.85 -14.35
CA THR A 115 3.32 16.77 -13.23
C THR A 115 1.91 16.45 -12.72
N PRO A 116 1.76 15.80 -11.55
CA PRO A 116 0.45 15.41 -11.08
C PRO A 116 -0.33 16.65 -10.67
N ASP A 117 -1.65 16.66 -10.88
CA ASP A 117 -2.51 17.72 -10.35
C ASP A 117 -2.74 17.55 -8.84
N ILE A 118 -1.71 17.93 -8.09
CA ILE A 118 -1.70 17.93 -6.62
C ILE A 118 -2.60 19.00 -6.01
N ARG A 119 -3.19 19.89 -6.82
CA ARG A 119 -4.16 20.91 -6.38
C ARG A 119 -5.60 20.47 -6.54
N SER A 120 -5.83 19.32 -7.17
CA SER A 120 -7.17 18.77 -7.32
C SER A 120 -7.85 18.57 -5.94
N PRO A 121 -9.17 18.82 -5.83
CA PRO A 121 -9.91 18.57 -4.60
C PRO A 121 -9.81 17.10 -4.12
N LYS A 122 -9.70 16.16 -5.06
CA LYS A 122 -9.52 14.73 -4.76
C LYS A 122 -8.20 14.49 -4.02
N TYR A 123 -7.08 14.99 -4.53
CA TYR A 123 -5.78 14.87 -3.88
C TYR A 123 -5.80 15.45 -2.46
N ILE A 124 -6.35 16.65 -2.29
CA ILE A 124 -6.40 17.35 -1.00
C ILE A 124 -7.25 16.57 0.01
N LYS A 125 -8.44 16.10 -0.39
CA LYS A 125 -9.32 15.30 0.46
C LYS A 125 -8.66 13.98 0.87
N PHE A 126 -8.06 13.29 -0.09
CA PHE A 126 -7.39 12.02 0.17
C PHE A 126 -6.19 12.19 1.13
N LYS A 127 -5.33 13.18 0.88
CA LYS A 127 -4.21 13.50 1.77
C LYS A 127 -4.67 13.82 3.19
N LYS A 128 -5.79 14.53 3.35
CA LYS A 128 -6.40 14.78 4.66
C LYS A 128 -6.89 13.48 5.32
N LYS A 129 -7.63 12.63 4.60
CA LYS A 129 -8.07 11.31 5.09
C LYS A 129 -6.91 10.48 5.62
N ILE A 130 -5.81 10.39 4.87
CA ILE A 130 -4.61 9.64 5.28
C ILE A 130 -3.97 10.22 6.55
N LYS A 131 -3.96 11.54 6.70
CA LYS A 131 -3.49 12.20 7.93
C LYS A 131 -4.39 11.88 9.12
N ASP A 132 -5.72 11.89 8.93
CA ASP A 132 -6.70 11.53 9.97
C ASP A 132 -6.55 10.05 10.38
N LEU A 133 -6.07 9.20 9.48
CA LEU A 133 -5.70 7.80 9.73
C LEU A 133 -4.26 7.62 10.28
N ARG A 134 -3.66 8.69 10.81
CA ARG A 134 -2.33 8.73 11.47
C ARG A 134 -1.16 8.28 10.58
N GLY A 135 -1.33 8.27 9.26
CA GLY A 135 -0.28 7.89 8.34
C GLY A 135 0.10 9.00 7.37
N THR A 136 0.72 8.59 6.26
CA THR A 136 1.34 9.50 5.30
C THR A 136 0.94 9.12 3.88
N PHE A 137 0.80 10.12 3.00
CA PHE A 137 0.57 9.91 1.58
C PHE A 137 1.77 10.42 0.79
N GLU A 138 2.41 9.53 0.03
CA GLU A 138 3.58 9.85 -0.78
C GLU A 138 3.46 9.28 -2.19
N HIS A 139 4.04 9.99 -3.15
CA HIS A 139 4.18 9.51 -4.52
C HIS A 139 5.58 9.84 -5.08
N ARG A 140 6.09 8.94 -5.91
CA ARG A 140 7.38 9.07 -6.62
C ARG A 140 7.27 8.49 -8.02
N ASN A 141 8.26 8.81 -8.85
CA ASN A 141 8.40 8.19 -10.17
C ASN A 141 9.44 7.08 -10.08
N ILE A 142 9.17 5.92 -10.69
CA ILE A 142 10.06 4.76 -10.85
C ILE A 142 10.40 4.04 -9.54
N LEU A 143 10.82 4.76 -8.51
CA LEU A 143 11.28 4.20 -7.24
C LEU A 143 10.77 5.01 -6.05
N LEU A 144 10.19 4.32 -5.08
CA LEU A 144 9.92 4.84 -3.75
C LEU A 144 10.58 3.91 -2.73
N GLU A 145 11.53 4.45 -1.97
CA GLU A 145 12.18 3.75 -0.87
C GLU A 145 11.82 4.42 0.45
N GLU A 146 11.48 3.62 1.45
CA GLU A 146 11.29 4.10 2.81
C GLU A 146 11.79 3.07 3.83
N THR A 147 11.95 3.51 5.07
CA THR A 147 12.39 2.65 6.18
C THR A 147 11.25 2.46 7.14
N LEU A 148 10.92 1.20 7.43
CA LEU A 148 10.05 0.86 8.54
C LEU A 148 10.72 1.40 9.81
N PRO A 149 10.00 2.19 10.65
CA PRO A 149 10.58 2.88 11.81
C PRO A 149 11.00 1.91 12.92
#